data_AF-V7BEI9-F1
#
_entry.id   AF-V7BEI9-F1
#
_cell.length_a   1.000
_cell.length_b   1.000
_cell.length_c   1.000
_cell.angle_alpha   90.00
_cell.angle_beta   90.00
_cell.angle_gamma   90.00
#
_symmetry.space_group_name_H-M   'P 1'
#
loop_
_entity.id
_entity.type
_entity.pdbx_description
1 polymer ?
#
loop_
_entity_poly.entity_id
_entity_poly.type
_entity_poly.pdbx_seq_one_letter_code
_entity_poly.pdbx_strand_id
1 'polypeptide(L)' 'MSMMSVIRKLYCSSSQTMLRVRRGPHMVNGGGCFRVDGCGIYGTKVQLILRDGEGDALLLMHQKGGMVEALSIYKKWKG' A
#
# COMPACT_ATOMS: atom_id res chain seq x y z
N MET A 1 -13.03 17.23 14.60
CA MET A 1 -12.34 17.15 13.29
C MET A 1 -12.94 15.99 12.51
N SER A 2 -13.48 16.23 11.32
CA SER A 2 -13.93 15.15 10.45
C SER A 2 -12.71 14.47 9.84
N MET A 3 -12.54 13.17 10.06
CA MET A 3 -11.41 12.41 9.53
C MET A 3 -11.66 12.10 8.06
N MET A 4 -10.86 12.72 7.17
CA MET A 4 -10.91 12.43 5.73
C MET A 4 -10.17 11.12 5.48
N SER A 5 -10.91 10.11 5.06
CA SER A 5 -10.39 8.79 4.77
C SER A 5 -10.47 8.56 3.25
N VAL A 6 -9.36 8.10 2.66
CA VAL A 6 -9.23 7.90 1.20
C VAL A 6 -9.40 6.43 0.84
N ILE A 7 -8.68 5.56 1.55
CA ILE A 7 -8.68 4.11 1.29
C ILE A 7 -9.90 3.47 1.96
N ARG A 8 -9.87 3.39 3.31
CA ARG A 8 -10.90 2.86 4.20
C ARG A 8 -10.72 3.48 5.58
N LYS A 9 -11.82 3.78 6.27
CA LYS A 9 -11.85 4.17 7.70
C LYS A 9 -11.10 3.23 8.64
N LEU A 10 -11.04 1.93 8.32
CA LEU A 10 -10.35 0.92 9.15
C LEU A 10 -8.85 1.23 9.35
N TYR A 11 -8.21 1.88 8.37
CA TYR A 11 -6.79 2.23 8.44
C TYR A 11 -6.55 3.63 9.03
N CYS A 12 -7.59 4.30 9.51
CA CYS A 12 -7.47 5.60 10.14
C CYS A 12 -7.28 5.45 11.65
N SER A 13 -6.35 6.19 12.23
CA SER A 13 -6.11 6.24 13.67
C SER A 13 -6.78 7.48 14.27
N SER A 14 -7.37 7.35 15.46
CA SER A 14 -7.94 8.47 16.21
C SER A 14 -6.87 9.40 16.80
N SER A 15 -5.61 8.96 16.81
CA SER A 15 -4.45 9.72 17.26
C SER A 15 -3.35 9.73 16.20
N GLN A 16 -2.48 10.75 16.23
CA GLN A 16 -1.33 10.78 15.35
C GLN A 16 -0.47 9.52 15.55
N THR A 17 -0.23 8.80 14.45
CA THR A 17 0.46 7.51 14.44
C THR A 17 1.64 7.60 13.46
N MET A 18 2.80 7.07 13.85
CA MET A 18 3.97 6.99 12.98
C MET A 18 4.20 5.56 12.52
N LEU A 19 4.35 5.39 11.20
CA LEU A 19 4.72 4.12 10.58
C LEU A 19 6.18 4.20 10.14
N ARG A 20 6.94 3.14 10.41
CA ARG A 20 8.34 3.02 9.97
C ARG A 20 8.45 2.00 8.84
N VAL A 21 9.03 2.43 7.72
CA VAL A 21 9.35 1.52 6.61
C VAL A 21 10.56 0.67 6.97
N ARG A 22 10.45 -0.64 6.80
CA ARG A 22 11.54 -1.59 6.96
C ARG A 22 11.68 -2.41 5.68
N ARG A 23 12.91 -2.58 5.20
CA ARG A 23 13.21 -3.57 4.16
C ARG A 23 13.30 -4.93 4.82
N GLY A 24 12.38 -5.83 4.46
CA GLY A 24 12.46 -7.23 4.85
C GLY A 24 13.54 -7.97 4.05
N PRO A 25 14.10 -9.07 4.58
CA PRO A 25 14.96 -9.95 3.80
C PRO A 25 14.22 -10.47 2.56
N HIS A 26 14.97 -10.66 1.47
CA HIS A 26 14.41 -11.09 0.18
C HIS A 26 13.67 -12.42 0.33
N MET A 27 12.45 -12.52 -0.23
CA MET A 27 11.58 -13.71 -0.22
C MET A 27 10.99 -14.16 1.13
N VAL A 28 11.24 -13.45 2.22
CA VAL A 28 10.60 -13.79 3.51
C VAL A 28 9.34 -12.95 3.66
N ASN A 29 8.22 -13.58 4.01
CA ASN A 29 7.02 -12.86 4.44
C ASN A 29 7.35 -12.11 5.73
N GLY A 30 7.80 -10.86 5.61
CA GLY A 30 8.07 -10.00 6.76
C GLY A 30 6.77 -9.64 7.48
N GLY A 31 6.80 -9.61 8.80
CA GLY A 31 5.69 -9.11 9.61
C GLY A 31 5.56 -7.58 9.52
N GLY A 32 4.34 -7.07 9.71
CA GLY A 32 4.02 -5.64 9.72
C GLY A 32 2.55 -5.37 9.39
N CYS A 33 2.06 -4.16 9.63
CA CYS A 33 0.67 -3.80 9.29
C CYS A 33 0.43 -3.68 7.77
N PHE A 34 1.49 -3.47 7.00
CA PHE A 34 1.43 -3.34 5.54
C PHE A 34 2.67 -3.93 4.89
N ARG A 35 2.50 -4.38 3.64
CA ARG A 35 3.56 -4.93 2.80
C ARG A 35 3.57 -4.25 1.43
N VAL A 36 4.76 -4.04 0.87
CA VAL A 36 4.93 -3.49 -0.47
C VAL A 36 5.59 -4.54 -1.36
N ASP A 37 4.85 -5.00 -2.36
CA ASP A 37 5.36 -5.92 -3.37
C ASP A 37 5.75 -5.13 -4.63
N GLY A 38 6.91 -5.45 -5.23
CA GLY A 38 7.40 -4.80 -6.44
C GLY A 38 7.84 -5.77 -7.53
N CYS A 39 8.67 -5.30 -8.47
CA CYS A 39 9.11 -6.07 -9.65
C CYS A 39 9.68 -7.47 -9.33
N GLY A 40 10.38 -7.64 -8.21
CA GLY A 40 10.93 -8.94 -7.81
C GLY A 40 9.89 -9.99 -7.43
N ILE A 41 8.62 -9.58 -7.24
CA ILE A 41 7.49 -10.45 -6.88
C ILE A 41 6.47 -10.48 -8.03
N TYR A 42 6.14 -9.32 -8.61
CA TYR A 42 5.11 -9.19 -9.66
C TYR A 42 5.64 -9.18 -11.10
N GLY A 43 6.95 -9.13 -11.31
CA GLY A 43 7.58 -9.14 -12.63
C GLY A 43 7.50 -7.83 -13.42
N THR A 44 6.86 -6.78 -12.90
CA THR A 44 6.68 -5.50 -13.60
C THR A 44 7.62 -4.40 -13.04
N LYS A 45 8.53 -3.89 -13.87
CA LYS A 45 9.63 -2.98 -13.48
C LYS A 45 9.22 -1.59 -12.96
N VAL A 46 7.93 -1.27 -12.88
CA VAL A 46 7.44 0.08 -12.58
C VAL A 46 6.13 0.06 -11.78
N GLN A 47 5.76 -1.10 -11.22
CA GLN A 47 4.53 -1.23 -10.45
C GLN A 47 4.86 -1.75 -9.05
N LEU A 48 4.12 -1.21 -8.08
CA LEU A 48 4.16 -1.62 -6.69
C LEU A 48 2.73 -1.88 -6.23
N ILE A 49 2.53 -2.91 -5.41
CA ILE A 49 1.25 -3.19 -4.77
C ILE A 49 1.44 -3.04 -3.27
N LEU A 50 0.63 -2.18 -2.67
CA LEU A 50 0.51 -2.11 -1.22
C LEU A 50 -0.53 -3.12 -0.76
N ARG A 51 -0.18 -3.95 0.22
CA ARG A 51 -1.06 -4.91 0.87
C ARG A 51 -1.18 -4.59 2.36
N ASP A 52 -2.27 -5.01 2.98
CA ASP A 52 -2.36 -5.03 4.45
C ASP A 52 -1.63 -6.24 5.06
N GLY A 53 -1.70 -6.37 6.38
CA GLY A 53 -1.05 -7.44 7.14
C GLY A 53 -1.56 -8.84 6.81
N GLU A 54 -2.80 -8.97 6.29
CA GLU A 54 -3.38 -10.25 5.87
C GLU A 54 -3.01 -10.59 4.42
N GLY A 55 -2.41 -9.64 3.69
CA GLY A 55 -2.00 -9.82 2.30
C GLY A 55 -3.03 -9.33 1.28
N ASP A 56 -4.13 -8.71 1.71
CA ASP A 56 -5.12 -8.15 0.80
C ASP A 56 -4.55 -6.92 0.09
N ALA A 57 -4.76 -6.87 -1.23
CA ALA A 57 -4.22 -5.81 -2.06
C ALA A 57 -5.06 -4.53 -1.92
N LEU A 58 -4.43 -3.44 -1.50
CA LEU A 58 -5.10 -2.16 -1.23
C LEU A 58 -5.04 -1.22 -2.42
N LEU A 59 -3.83 -0.98 -2.93
CA LEU A 59 -3.58 -0.03 -4.00
C LEU A 59 -2.42 -0.45 -4.90
N LEU A 60 -2.57 -0.14 -6.18
CA LEU A 60 -1.56 -0.25 -7.21
C LEU A 60 -0.91 1.11 -7.37
N MET A 61 0.39 1.19 -7.15
CA MET A 61 1.19 2.36 -7.50
C MET A 61 2.00 2.08 -8.76
N HIS A 62 2.02 3.01 -9.70
CA HIS A 62 2.87 2.87 -10.87
C HIS A 62 3.38 4.22 -11.35
N GLN A 63 4.54 4.22 -12.00
CA GLN A 63 5.02 5.42 -12.69
C GLN A 63 4.55 5.43 -14.12
N LYS A 64 4.05 6.59 -14.55
CA LYS A 64 3.65 6.87 -15.93
C LYS A 64 4.10 8.28 -16.28
N GLY A 65 4.97 8.41 -17.28
CA GLY A 65 5.44 9.71 -17.77
C GLY A 65 6.10 10.60 -16.71
N GLY A 66 6.81 10.02 -15.73
CA GLY A 66 7.43 10.76 -14.63
C GLY A 66 6.52 11.06 -13.44
N MET A 67 5.22 10.74 -13.52
CA MET A 67 4.27 10.87 -12.41
C MET A 67 4.03 9.52 -11.74
N VAL A 68 3.92 9.50 -10.40
CA VAL A 68 3.47 8.32 -9.64
C VAL A 68 1.95 8.41 -9.48
N GLU A 69 1.25 7.42 -10.01
CA GLU A 69 -0.19 7.25 -9.84
C GLU A 69 -0.44 6.20 -8.75
N ALA A 70 -1.44 6.44 -7.88
CA ALA A 70 -1.94 5.48 -6.90
C ALA A 70 -3.40 5.17 -7.19
N LEU A 71 -3.69 3.92 -7.50
CA LEU A 71 -4.98 3.46 -7.98
C LEU A 71 -5.57 2.44 -7.00
N SER A 72 -6.88 2.54 -6.74
CA SER A 72 -7.61 1.47 -6.06
C SER A 72 -7.66 0.23 -6.96
N ILE A 73 -7.23 -0.92 -6.43
CA ILE A 73 -7.29 -2.20 -7.14
C ILE A 73 -8.74 -2.61 -7.42
N TYR A 74 -9.66 -2.16 -6.59
CA TYR A 74 -11.10 -2.40 -6.75
C TYR A 74 -11.81 -1.32 -7.58
N LYS A 75 -11.06 -0.40 -8.22
CA LYS A 75 -11.59 0.75 -8.99
C LYS A 75 -12.56 1.64 -8.20
N LYS A 76 -12.56 1.53 -6.87
CA LYS A 76 -13.43 2.26 -5.96
C LYS A 76 -12.67 2.57 -4.68
N TRP A 77 -12.68 3.83 -4.29
CA TRP A 77 -12.23 4.28 -2.98
C TRP A 77 -13.37 4.10 -1.97
N LYS A 78 -13.09 3.51 -0.81
CA LYS A 78 -14.14 3.14 0.16
C LYS A 78 -14.33 4.20 1.25
N GLY A 79 -13.53 5.27 1.24
CA GLY A 79 -13.53 6.25 2.31
C GLY A 79 -12.84 5.66 3.50
#